data_AF-A0A3B8P6H5-F1
#
_entry.id   AF-A0A3B8P6H5-F1
#
_cell.length_a   1.000
_cell.length_b   1.000
_cell.length_c   1.000
_cell.angle_alpha   90.00
_cell.angle_beta   90.00
_cell.angle_gamma   90.00
#
_symmetry.space_group_name_H-M   'P 1'
#
loop_
_entity.id
_entity.type
_entity.pdbx_description
1 polymer ?
#
loop_
_entity_poly.entity_id
_entity_poly.type
_entity_poly.pdbx_seq_one_letter_code
_entity_poly.pdbx_strand_id
1 'polypeptide(L)' 'MRETLNTGLIEFLKGSPTPFHATASLAQRLEAAGFQRLDERDSWATVPGGRYYVTRNDSS' A
#
# COMPACT_ATOMS: atom_id res chain seq x y z
N MET A 1 -20.28 -2.55 -11.05
CA MET A 1 -19.33 -1.49 -10.60
C MET A 1 -19.35 -1.27 -9.09
N ARG A 2 -20.50 -0.94 -8.47
CA ARG A 2 -20.58 -0.76 -7.00
C ARG A 2 -20.35 -2.07 -6.22
N GLU A 3 -20.88 -3.18 -6.71
CA GLU A 3 -20.70 -4.49 -6.07
C GLU A 3 -19.23 -4.91 -5.99
N THR A 4 -18.48 -4.78 -7.09
CA THR A 4 -17.04 -5.08 -7.13
C THR A 4 -16.24 -4.24 -6.13
N LEU A 5 -16.54 -2.94 -6.02
CA LEU A 5 -15.90 -2.07 -5.03
C LEU A 5 -16.25 -2.48 -3.59
N ASN A 6 -17.52 -2.78 -3.31
CA ASN A 6 -17.97 -3.19 -1.98
C ASN A 6 -17.38 -4.54 -1.57
N THR A 7 -17.33 -5.52 -2.47
CA THR A 7 -16.66 -6.80 -2.24
C THR A 7 -15.17 -6.57 -1.97
N GLY A 8 -14.50 -5.73 -2.77
CA GLY A 8 -13.10 -5.40 -2.57
C GLY A 8 -12.80 -4.71 -1.24
N LEU A 9 -13.73 -3.88 -0.75
CA LEU A 9 -13.67 -3.26 0.57
C LEU A 9 -13.84 -4.29 1.69
N ILE A 10 -14.82 -5.18 1.59
CA ILE A 10 -15.05 -6.24 2.58
C ILE A 10 -13.81 -7.15 2.71
N GLU A 11 -13.21 -7.54 1.58
CA GLU A 11 -11.99 -8.36 1.59
C GLU A 11 -10.80 -7.59 2.16
N PHE A 12 -10.67 -6.29 1.87
CA PHE A 12 -9.65 -5.45 2.51
C PHE A 12 -9.82 -5.39 4.02
N LEU A 13 -11.05 -5.18 4.52
CA LEU A 13 -11.35 -5.12 5.94
C LEU A 13 -11.05 -6.45 6.65
N LYS A 14 -11.44 -7.58 6.05
CA LYS A 14 -11.12 -8.92 6.59
C LYS A 14 -9.62 -9.17 6.69
N GLY A 15 -8.85 -8.73 5.70
CA GLY A 15 -7.39 -8.87 5.67
C GLY A 15 -6.63 -7.88 6.56
N SER A 16 -7.31 -6.88 7.15
CA SER A 16 -6.69 -5.74 7.83
C SER A 16 -7.13 -5.56 9.29
N PRO A 17 -7.03 -6.57 10.17
CA PRO A 17 -7.53 -6.49 11.54
C PRO A 17 -6.77 -5.50 12.44
N THR A 18 -5.57 -5.07 12.04
CA THR A 18 -4.78 -4.06 12.75
C THR A 18 -4.17 -3.05 11.75
N PRO A 19 -3.67 -1.89 12.21
CA PRO A 19 -2.97 -0.93 11.34
C PRO A 19 -1.80 -1.55 10.59
N PHE A 20 -1.09 -2.51 11.21
CA PHE A 20 0.01 -3.24 10.57
C PHE A 20 -0.47 -4.07 9.38
N HIS A 21 -1.56 -4.82 9.54
CA HIS A 21 -2.14 -5.61 8.45
C HIS A 21 -2.75 -4.74 7.35
N ALA A 22 -3.34 -3.60 7.72
CA ALA A 22 -3.85 -2.62 6.76
C ALA A 22 -2.73 -2.05 5.89
N THR A 23 -1.63 -1.64 6.52
CA THR A 23 -0.44 -1.10 5.83
C THR A 23 0.18 -2.15 4.92
N ALA A 24 0.33 -3.39 5.39
CA ALA A 24 0.81 -4.50 4.57
C ALA A 24 -0.10 -4.80 3.36
N SER A 25 -1.43 -4.81 3.57
CA SER A 25 -2.41 -5.02 2.49
C SER A 25 -2.37 -3.90 1.44
N LEU A 26 -2.18 -2.65 1.86
CA LEU A 26 -2.01 -1.52 0.96
C LEU A 26 -0.69 -1.59 0.21
N ALA A 27 0.41 -1.92 0.90
CA ALA A 27 1.72 -2.11 0.30
C ALA A 27 1.69 -3.15 -0.83
N GLN A 28 1.09 -4.32 -0.59
CA GLN A 28 0.94 -5.36 -1.62
C GLN A 28 0.15 -4.88 -2.85
N ARG A 29 -0.92 -4.11 -2.64
CA ARG A 29 -1.73 -3.55 -3.75
C ARG A 29 -0.97 -2.47 -4.53
N LEU A 30 -0.19 -1.65 -3.84
CA LEU A 30 0.67 -0.62 -4.44
C LEU A 30 1.78 -1.27 -5.27
N GLU A 31 2.48 -2.27 -4.73
CA GLU A 31 3.49 -3.06 -5.45
C GLU A 31 2.90 -3.71 -6.70
N ALA A 32 1.73 -4.36 -6.59
CA ALA A 32 1.04 -4.95 -7.73
C ALA A 32 0.61 -3.91 -8.79
N ALA A 33 0.39 -2.66 -8.40
CA ALA A 33 0.09 -1.53 -9.31
C ALA A 33 1.34 -0.82 -9.85
N GLY A 34 2.54 -1.35 -9.56
CA GLY A 34 3.82 -0.82 -10.04
C GLY A 34 4.40 0.32 -9.22
N PHE A 35 3.98 0.49 -7.96
CA PHE A 35 4.67 1.38 -7.04
C PHE A 35 5.92 0.72 -6.46
N GLN A 36 7.00 1.48 -6.36
CA GLN A 36 8.23 1.06 -5.71
C GLN A 36 8.22 1.47 -4.23
N ARG A 37 8.51 0.51 -3.34
CA ARG A 37 8.77 0.82 -1.93
C ARG A 37 10.11 1.56 -1.81
N LEU A 38 10.10 2.67 -1.08
CA LEU A 38 11.31 3.37 -0.67
C LEU A 38 11.56 3.12 0.82
N ASP A 39 12.82 2.93 1.20
CA ASP A 39 13.24 2.87 2.60
C ASP A 39 13.52 4.29 3.11
N GLU A 40 12.97 4.66 4.26
CA GLU A 40 13.14 6.01 4.82
C GLU A 40 14.56 6.37 5.21
N ARG A 41 15.47 5.39 5.28
CA ARG A 41 16.88 5.59 5.62
C ARG A 41 17.77 5.87 4.41
N ASP A 42 17.26 5.60 3.21
CA ASP A 42 18.01 5.76 1.97
C ASP A 42 17.88 7.19 1.39
N SER A 43 18.88 7.61 0.62
CA SER A 43 18.73 8.79 -0.24
C SER A 43 17.89 8.43 -1.45
N TRP A 44 16.83 9.19 -1.70
CA TRP A 44 15.90 8.89 -2.80
C TRP A 44 16.26 9.65 -4.08
N ALA A 45 16.23 8.95 -5.21
CA ALA A 45 16.29 9.51 -6.55
C ALA A 45 14.95 9.28 -7.26
N THR A 46 13.99 10.18 -7.06
CA THR A 46 12.66 10.08 -7.69
C THR A 46 12.67 10.76 -9.05
N VAL A 47 11.87 10.22 -9.98
CA VAL A 47 11.71 10.79 -11.32
C VAL A 47 10.27 11.25 -11.56
N PRO A 48 10.05 12.28 -12.40
CA PRO A 48 8.71 12.67 -12.82
C PRO A 48 7.94 11.48 -13.41
N GLY A 49 6.72 11.25 -12.92
CA GLY A 49 5.88 10.11 -13.32
C GLY A 49 6.19 8.79 -12.62
N GLY A 50 7.22 8.74 -11.77
CA GLY A 50 7.48 7.57 -10.91
C GLY A 50 6.39 7.36 -9.85
N ARG A 51 6.23 6.11 -9.43
CA ARG A 51 5.22 5.68 -8.44
C ARG A 51 5.95 5.12 -7.23
N TYR A 52 5.76 5.73 -6.07
CA TYR A 52 6.51 5.37 -4.86
C TYR A 52 5.61 5.36 -3.64
N TYR A 53 5.95 4.53 -2.67
CA TYR A 53 5.40 4.62 -1.32
C TYR A 53 6.49 4.33 -0.30
N VAL A 54 6.26 4.77 0.93
CA VAL A 54 7.11 4.51 2.10
C VAL A 54 6.18 4.01 3.20
N THR A 55 6.71 3.20 4.12
CA THR A 55 6.01 2.90 5.37
C THR A 55 6.86 3.37 6.53
N ARG A 56 6.22 3.72 7.65
CA ARG A 56 6.91 3.99 8.90
C ARG A 56 6.27 3.21 10.03
N ASN A 57 7.09 2.56 10.85
CA ASN A 57 6.64 1.67 11.92
C ASN A 57 5.73 0.52 11.42
N ASP A 58 5.74 0.24 10.12
CA ASP A 58 4.86 -0.73 9.45
C ASP A 58 3.35 -0.55 9.71
N SER A 59 2.94 0.61 10.24
CA SER A 59 1.55 0.93 10.59
C SER A 59 1.03 2.23 9.95
N SER A 60 1.88 2.86 9.13
CA SER A 60 1.64 4.11 8.39
C SER A 60 2.27 4.03 7.01
#